data_AF-A0A4Q6FRS3-F1
#
_entry.id   AF-A0A4Q6FRS3-F1
#
_cell.length_a   1.000
_cell.length_b   1.000
_cell.length_c   1.000
_cell.angle_alpha   90.00
_cell.angle_beta   90.00
_cell.angle_gamma   90.00
#
_symmetry.space_group_name_H-M   'P 1'
#
loop_
_entity.id
_entity.type
_entity.pdbx_description
1 polymer ?
#
loop_
_entity_poly.entity_id
_entity_poly.type
_entity_poly.pdbx_seq_one_letter_code
_entity_poly.pdbx_strand_id
1 'polypeptide(L)'
;MQLVKRIGFFLALNLVIVLTLSTVMSLLGVNRYLYANGLNLTSLAIYCLVWGFGGAFISLALSRVMAKWTMGVQLVNDNTYDARLVELKHTVHELSRQAGLKVMPEVGYYESPDLNAFATGPTKNRSLVAVSTGLLRSMNRDEVRGVLAHEVAHIANGDMVTMTLLQGVVNAFVMFLARIVAYGITQLMRGDEDESPVGGFAFYAISFVLELVFMIFGSMIVARFSRWRE
;
A
#
# COMPACT_ATOMS: atom_id res chain seq x y z
N MET A 1 15.91 15.48 -11.84
CA MET A 1 14.62 15.77 -12.52
C MET A 1 13.61 14.61 -12.49
N GLN A 2 14.03 13.33 -12.58
CA GLN A 2 13.10 12.19 -12.50
C GLN A 2 12.51 11.92 -11.10
N LEU A 3 13.28 12.12 -10.03
CA LEU A 3 12.83 11.94 -8.65
C LEU A 3 11.68 12.91 -8.28
N VAL A 4 11.82 14.19 -8.63
CA VAL A 4 10.80 15.23 -8.41
C VAL A 4 9.51 14.92 -9.18
N LYS A 5 9.61 14.41 -10.41
CA LYS A 5 8.44 13.97 -11.17
C LYS A 5 7.75 12.78 -10.51
N ARG A 6 8.50 11.79 -10.02
CA ARG A 6 7.96 10.61 -9.32
C ARG A 6 7.24 10.98 -8.03
N ILE A 7 7.86 11.83 -7.22
CA ILE A 7 7.27 12.35 -5.98
C ILE A 7 6.03 13.20 -6.30
N GLY A 8 6.10 14.06 -7.33
CA GLY A 8 4.97 14.87 -7.77
C GLY A 8 3.77 14.04 -8.25
N PHE A 9 4.00 13.01 -9.06
CA PHE A 9 2.94 12.10 -9.50
C PHE A 9 2.32 11.31 -8.35
N PHE A 10 3.15 10.85 -7.41
CA PHE A 10 2.68 10.17 -6.21
C PHE A 10 1.80 11.10 -5.35
N LEU A 11 2.22 12.35 -5.12
CA LEU A 11 1.45 13.33 -4.36
C LEU A 11 0.14 13.72 -5.06
N ALA A 12 0.17 13.93 -6.37
CA ALA A 12 -1.02 14.28 -7.15
C ALA A 12 -2.05 13.14 -7.17
N LEU A 13 -1.61 11.89 -7.32
CA LEU A 13 -2.50 10.74 -7.29
C LEU A 13 -3.15 10.56 -5.92
N ASN A 14 -2.36 10.67 -4.83
CA ASN A 14 -2.89 10.63 -3.47
C ASN A 14 -3.90 11.76 -3.23
N LEU A 15 -3.61 12.98 -3.70
CA LEU A 15 -4.53 14.11 -3.60
C LEU A 15 -5.86 13.83 -4.33
N VAL A 16 -5.82 13.27 -5.55
CA VAL A 16 -7.02 12.91 -6.31
C VAL A 16 -7.83 11.82 -5.60
N ILE A 17 -7.17 10.79 -5.07
CA ILE A 17 -7.84 9.73 -4.30
C ILE A 17 -8.51 10.35 -3.06
N VAL A 18 -7.81 11.22 -2.35
CA VAL A 18 -8.34 11.89 -1.15
C VAL A 18 -9.54 12.76 -1.51
N LEU A 19 -9.45 13.56 -2.57
CA LEU A 19 -10.55 14.41 -3.04
C LEU A 19 -11.76 13.59 -3.49
N THR A 20 -11.54 12.47 -4.18
CA THR A 20 -12.62 11.62 -4.70
C THR A 20 -13.37 10.96 -3.55
N LEU A 21 -12.65 10.35 -2.62
CA LEU A 21 -13.24 9.72 -1.44
C LEU A 21 -13.93 10.74 -0.53
N SER A 22 -13.32 11.93 -0.34
CA SER A 22 -13.91 13.01 0.47
C SER A 22 -15.19 13.56 -0.17
N THR A 23 -15.22 13.69 -1.50
CA THR A 23 -16.42 14.11 -2.25
C THR A 23 -17.54 13.07 -2.17
N VAL A 24 -17.22 11.79 -2.35
CA VAL A 24 -18.19 10.68 -2.23
C VAL A 24 -18.77 10.61 -0.81
N MET A 25 -17.92 10.72 0.21
CA MET A 25 -18.34 10.73 1.63
C MET A 25 -19.19 11.96 1.98
N SER A 26 -18.89 13.11 1.38
CA SER A 26 -19.68 14.33 1.52
C SER A 26 -21.05 14.20 0.86
N LEU A 27 -21.13 13.58 -0.33
CA LEU A 27 -22.38 13.30 -1.03
C LEU A 27 -23.25 12.29 -0.28
N LEU A 28 -22.64 11.31 0.40
CA LEU A 28 -23.33 10.35 1.26
C LEU A 28 -23.74 10.93 2.62
N GLY A 29 -23.45 12.20 2.89
CA GLY A 29 -23.88 12.91 4.10
C GLY A 29 -23.15 12.49 5.39
N VAL A 30 -22.14 11.62 5.31
CA VAL A 30 -21.36 11.13 6.47
C VAL A 30 -20.67 12.27 7.21
N ASN A 31 -20.23 13.29 6.46
CA ASN A 31 -19.60 14.50 7.03
C ASN A 31 -20.54 15.28 7.95
N ARG A 32 -21.86 15.27 7.71
CA ARG A 32 -22.82 16.10 8.48
C ARG A 32 -23.13 15.54 9.86
N TYR A 33 -22.94 14.22 10.05
CA TYR A 33 -23.12 13.53 11.34
C TYR A 33 -21.96 13.72 12.32
N LEU A 34 -20.81 14.23 11.86
CA LEU A 34 -19.66 14.55 12.70
C LEU A 34 -19.80 15.89 13.44
N TYR A 35 -20.65 16.80 12.97
CA TYR A 35 -20.63 18.21 13.39
C TYR A 35 -21.91 18.73 14.05
N ALA A 36 -23.07 18.08 13.86
CA ALA A 36 -24.34 18.67 14.29
C ALA A 36 -24.73 18.39 15.76
N ASN A 37 -24.35 17.24 16.36
CA ASN A 37 -24.86 16.82 17.69
C ASN A 37 -23.81 16.14 18.60
N GLY A 38 -22.51 16.35 18.38
CA GLY A 38 -21.42 15.66 19.10
C GLY A 38 -20.83 14.46 18.34
N LEU A 39 -19.81 13.81 18.94
CA LEU A 39 -19.09 12.69 18.32
C LEU A 39 -19.99 11.44 18.21
N ASN A 40 -20.51 11.16 17.01
CA ASN A 40 -21.11 9.86 16.74
C ASN A 40 -20.02 8.81 16.48
N LEU A 41 -19.68 8.05 17.52
CA LEU A 41 -18.64 7.02 17.47
C LEU A 41 -18.90 5.96 16.39
N THR A 42 -20.16 5.63 16.12
CA THR A 42 -20.53 4.66 15.09
C THR A 42 -20.23 5.19 13.69
N SER A 43 -20.64 6.43 13.38
CA SER A 43 -20.34 7.07 12.09
C SER A 43 -18.84 7.27 11.90
N LEU A 44 -18.12 7.64 12.96
CA LEU A 44 -16.67 7.77 12.95
C LEU A 44 -15.97 6.42 12.67
N ALA A 45 -16.42 5.34 13.31
CA ALA A 45 -15.87 4.01 13.10
C ALA A 45 -16.08 3.54 11.66
N ILE A 46 -17.28 3.73 11.10
CA ILE A 46 -17.58 3.41 9.70
C ILE A 46 -16.69 4.23 8.76
N TYR A 47 -16.56 5.54 9.00
CA TYR A 47 -15.69 6.41 8.23
C TYR A 47 -14.24 5.91 8.23
N CYS A 48 -13.69 5.60 9.40
CA CYS A 48 -12.30 5.14 9.53
C CYS A 48 -12.09 3.76 8.89
N LEU A 49 -13.06 2.85 9.01
CA LEU A 49 -13.01 1.56 8.34
C LEU A 49 -12.99 1.71 6.82
N VAL A 50 -13.90 2.50 6.25
CA VAL A 50 -13.96 2.71 4.80
C VAL A 50 -12.68 3.39 4.29
N TRP A 51 -12.15 4.38 5.01
CA TRP A 51 -10.90 5.02 4.61
C TRP A 51 -9.68 4.11 4.76
N GLY A 52 -9.60 3.36 5.87
CA GLY A 52 -8.46 2.50 6.18
C GLY A 52 -8.35 1.38 5.15
N PHE A 53 -9.46 0.67 4.91
CA PHE A 53 -9.52 -0.39 3.91
C PHE A 53 -9.54 0.14 2.48
N GLY A 54 -10.27 1.23 2.21
CA GLY A 54 -10.35 1.84 0.89
C GLY A 54 -8.98 2.23 0.36
N GLY A 55 -8.19 2.96 1.16
CA GLY A 55 -6.82 3.31 0.80
C GLY A 55 -5.92 2.09 0.58
N ALA A 56 -6.03 1.08 1.46
CA ALA A 56 -5.23 -0.14 1.36
C ALA A 56 -5.56 -0.94 0.08
N PHE A 57 -6.83 -1.16 -0.24
CA PHE A 57 -7.24 -1.89 -1.43
C PHE A 57 -6.93 -1.13 -2.73
N ILE A 58 -7.10 0.19 -2.74
CA ILE A 58 -6.71 1.02 -3.90
C ILE A 58 -5.20 0.90 -4.14
N SER A 59 -4.40 1.01 -3.07
CA SER A 59 -2.94 0.83 -3.15
C SER A 59 -2.57 -0.55 -3.70
N LEU A 60 -3.19 -1.61 -3.19
CA LEU A 60 -2.97 -2.97 -3.67
C LEU A 60 -3.38 -3.16 -5.13
N ALA A 61 -4.52 -2.61 -5.55
CA ALA A 61 -5.00 -2.68 -6.93
C ALA A 61 -4.05 -2.01 -7.92
N LEU A 62 -3.44 -0.89 -7.50
CA LEU A 62 -2.50 -0.11 -8.28
C LEU A 62 -1.05 -0.60 -8.18
N SER A 63 -0.71 -1.42 -7.17
CA SER A 63 0.65 -1.87 -6.84
C SER A 63 1.46 -2.32 -8.06
N ARG A 64 0.91 -3.23 -8.87
CA ARG A 64 1.58 -3.76 -10.08
C ARG A 64 1.82 -2.69 -11.15
N VAL A 65 0.87 -1.78 -11.36
CA VAL A 65 1.03 -0.69 -12.34
C VAL A 65 2.07 0.31 -11.84
N MET A 66 1.99 0.69 -10.56
CA MET A 66 2.96 1.58 -9.94
C MET A 66 4.37 0.98 -9.95
N ALA A 67 4.52 -0.31 -9.66
CA ALA A 67 5.82 -0.99 -9.70
C ALA A 67 6.42 -0.96 -11.11
N LYS A 68 5.63 -1.28 -12.14
CA LYS A 68 6.08 -1.21 -13.53
C LYS A 68 6.57 0.18 -13.92
N TRP A 69 5.80 1.22 -13.61
CA TRP A 69 6.13 2.58 -14.00
C TRP A 69 7.28 3.17 -13.18
N THR A 70 7.29 2.93 -11.88
CA THR A 70 8.29 3.51 -10.99
C THR A 70 9.63 2.83 -11.18
N MET A 71 9.67 1.50 -11.28
CA MET A 71 10.93 0.78 -11.47
C MET A 71 11.34 0.70 -12.94
N GLY A 72 10.47 1.05 -13.89
CA GLY A 72 10.75 0.90 -15.32
C GLY A 72 10.84 -0.57 -15.73
N VAL A 73 9.97 -1.42 -15.18
CA VAL A 73 10.00 -2.86 -15.43
C VAL A 73 9.70 -3.14 -16.90
N GLN A 74 10.61 -3.84 -17.55
CA GLN A 74 10.47 -4.37 -18.90
C GLN A 74 10.00 -5.82 -18.81
N LEU A 75 8.89 -6.14 -19.49
CA LEU A 75 8.32 -7.49 -19.47
C LEU A 75 9.10 -8.43 -20.39
N VAL A 76 9.32 -9.65 -19.93
CA VAL A 76 9.89 -10.73 -20.73
C VAL A 76 8.79 -11.35 -21.58
N ASN A 77 8.69 -10.86 -22.81
CA ASN A 77 7.73 -11.34 -23.80
C ASN A 77 8.26 -12.59 -24.52
N ASP A 78 7.39 -13.32 -25.22
CA ASP A 78 7.78 -14.51 -25.98
C ASP A 78 8.73 -14.21 -27.15
N ASN A 79 8.81 -12.94 -27.58
CA ASN A 79 9.75 -12.46 -28.60
C ASN A 79 11.12 -12.05 -28.02
N THR A 80 11.40 -12.36 -26.74
CA THR A 80 12.69 -12.04 -26.11
C THR A 80 13.72 -13.09 -26.51
N TYR A 81 14.79 -12.66 -27.19
CA TYR A 81 15.84 -13.58 -27.67
C TYR A 81 16.98 -13.81 -26.66
N ASP A 82 17.02 -13.06 -25.56
CA ASP A 82 18.03 -13.27 -24.53
C ASP A 82 17.76 -14.57 -23.77
N ALA A 83 18.66 -15.55 -23.92
CA ALA A 83 18.56 -16.86 -23.29
C ALA A 83 18.42 -16.79 -21.76
N ARG A 84 19.06 -15.81 -21.09
CA ARG A 84 18.97 -15.64 -19.63
C ARG A 84 17.58 -15.17 -19.21
N LEU A 85 16.95 -14.28 -19.99
CA LEU A 85 15.60 -13.80 -19.69
C LEU A 85 14.55 -14.88 -19.97
N VAL A 86 14.75 -15.67 -21.03
CA VAL A 86 13.90 -16.83 -21.32
C VAL A 86 14.00 -17.87 -20.19
N GLU A 87 15.20 -18.16 -19.73
CA GLU A 87 15.43 -19.06 -18.58
C GLU A 87 14.81 -18.53 -17.29
N LEU A 88 14.92 -17.21 -17.04
CA LEU A 88 14.27 -16.56 -15.90
C LEU A 88 12.75 -16.79 -15.93
N LYS A 89 12.12 -16.51 -17.07
CA LYS A 89 10.67 -16.72 -17.26
C LYS A 89 10.29 -18.19 -17.05
N HIS A 90 11.06 -19.11 -17.62
CA HIS A 90 10.82 -20.54 -17.44
C HIS A 90 10.91 -20.97 -15.97
N THR A 91 11.93 -20.50 -15.27
CA THR A 91 12.15 -20.80 -13.84
C THR A 91 11.01 -20.29 -12.98
N VAL A 92 10.58 -19.03 -13.17
CA VAL A 92 9.43 -18.48 -12.44
C VAL A 92 8.15 -19.29 -12.70
N HIS A 93 7.88 -19.66 -13.95
CA HIS A 93 6.70 -20.46 -14.30
C HIS A 93 6.77 -21.88 -13.71
N GLU A 94 7.95 -22.50 -13.71
CA GLU A 94 8.15 -23.81 -13.09
C GLU A 94 7.86 -23.77 -11.58
N LEU A 95 8.47 -22.81 -10.88
CA LEU A 95 8.24 -22.59 -9.45
C LEU A 95 6.78 -22.26 -9.15
N SER A 96 6.14 -21.44 -9.99
CA SER A 96 4.73 -21.08 -9.86
C SER A 96 3.81 -22.30 -9.96
N ARG A 97 4.10 -23.22 -10.90
CA ARG A 97 3.36 -24.48 -11.03
C ARG A 97 3.58 -25.38 -9.81
N GLN A 98 4.81 -25.50 -9.34
CA GLN A 98 5.14 -26.28 -8.13
C GLN A 98 4.43 -25.72 -6.89
N ALA A 99 4.30 -24.40 -6.80
CA ALA A 99 3.57 -23.72 -5.73
C ALA A 99 2.03 -23.73 -5.91
N GLY A 100 1.50 -24.41 -6.94
CA GLY A 100 0.06 -24.57 -7.16
C GLY A 100 -0.66 -23.32 -7.71
N LEU A 101 0.07 -22.36 -8.30
CA LEU A 101 -0.54 -21.19 -8.93
C LEU A 101 -1.27 -21.59 -10.23
N LYS A 102 -2.55 -21.22 -10.34
CA LYS A 102 -3.38 -21.51 -11.52
C LYS A 102 -3.04 -20.62 -12.73
N VAL A 103 -2.57 -19.40 -12.46
CA VAL A 103 -2.18 -18.42 -13.48
C VAL A 103 -0.74 -18.04 -13.23
N MET A 104 0.08 -18.06 -14.27
CA MET A 104 1.48 -17.70 -14.17
C MET A 104 1.63 -16.18 -13.97
N PRO A 105 2.52 -15.74 -13.07
CA PRO A 105 2.82 -14.32 -12.90
C PRO A 105 3.44 -13.76 -14.17
N GLU A 106 3.27 -12.47 -14.40
CA GLU A 106 4.14 -11.78 -15.35
C GLU A 106 5.58 -11.81 -14.85
N VAL A 107 6.53 -11.92 -15.78
CA VAL A 107 7.96 -11.88 -15.47
C VAL A 107 8.55 -10.68 -16.16
N GLY A 108 9.30 -9.88 -15.40
CA GLY A 108 10.00 -8.71 -15.92
C GLY A 108 11.38 -8.55 -15.30
N TYR A 109 12.11 -7.60 -15.87
CA TYR A 109 13.38 -7.15 -15.32
C TYR A 109 13.44 -5.62 -15.32
N TYR A 110 14.30 -5.05 -14.50
CA TYR A 110 14.53 -3.61 -14.47
C TYR A 110 16.01 -3.30 -14.30
N GLU A 111 16.43 -2.16 -14.85
CA GLU A 111 17.82 -1.74 -14.77
C GLU A 111 18.12 -1.16 -13.39
N SER A 112 18.89 -1.89 -12.61
CA SER A 112 19.47 -1.43 -11.34
C SER A 112 20.73 -2.25 -11.03
N PRO A 113 21.81 -1.62 -10.51
CA PRO A 113 22.97 -2.35 -10.01
C PRO A 113 22.70 -3.12 -8.71
N ASP A 114 21.60 -2.84 -8.03
CA ASP A 114 21.24 -3.51 -6.78
C ASP A 114 20.97 -5.01 -6.98
N LEU A 115 21.21 -5.82 -5.96
CA LEU A 115 20.87 -7.25 -5.96
C LEU A 115 19.47 -7.41 -5.37
N ASN A 116 18.45 -7.21 -6.21
CA ASN A 116 17.06 -7.23 -5.75
C ASN A 116 16.12 -7.97 -6.72
N ALA A 117 15.15 -8.69 -6.16
CA ALA A 117 13.99 -9.25 -6.83
C ALA A 117 12.75 -8.99 -5.97
N PHE A 118 11.60 -8.82 -6.59
CA PHE A 118 10.35 -8.61 -5.85
C PHE A 118 9.15 -9.20 -6.57
N ALA A 119 8.15 -9.60 -5.81
CA ALA A 119 6.82 -9.95 -6.28
C ALA A 119 5.76 -8.91 -5.86
N THR A 120 4.85 -8.56 -6.78
CA THR A 120 3.71 -7.69 -6.49
C THR A 120 2.47 -8.07 -7.28
N GLY A 121 1.27 -7.81 -6.75
CA GLY A 121 0.02 -8.03 -7.46
C GLY A 121 -1.19 -8.06 -6.54
N PRO A 122 -2.36 -7.57 -7.01
CA PRO A 122 -3.56 -7.54 -6.18
C PRO A 122 -4.17 -8.91 -5.90
N THR A 123 -3.88 -9.91 -6.73
CA THR A 123 -4.36 -11.27 -6.55
C THR A 123 -3.30 -12.25 -7.06
N LYS A 124 -3.41 -13.52 -6.64
CA LYS A 124 -2.56 -14.62 -7.15
C LYS A 124 -2.61 -14.72 -8.67
N ASN A 125 -3.78 -14.43 -9.26
CA ASN A 125 -4.00 -14.47 -10.71
C ASN A 125 -3.48 -13.26 -11.46
N ARG A 126 -3.08 -12.20 -10.75
CA ARG A 126 -2.68 -10.92 -11.34
C ARG A 126 -1.37 -10.42 -10.73
N SER A 127 -0.41 -11.32 -10.59
CA SER A 127 0.91 -11.10 -10.01
C SER A 127 1.98 -10.76 -11.07
N LEU A 128 3.07 -10.16 -10.60
CA LEU A 128 4.27 -9.79 -11.35
C LEU A 128 5.47 -10.15 -10.47
N VAL A 129 6.46 -10.82 -11.06
CA VAL A 129 7.80 -11.02 -10.50
C VAL A 129 8.77 -10.20 -11.34
N ALA A 130 9.57 -9.37 -10.69
CA ALA A 130 10.55 -8.53 -11.36
C ALA A 130 11.94 -8.67 -10.72
N VAL A 131 12.97 -8.74 -11.56
CA VAL A 131 14.35 -8.94 -11.13
C VAL A 131 15.25 -7.81 -11.65
N SER A 132 16.16 -7.33 -10.81
CA SER A 132 17.17 -6.33 -11.21
C SER A 132 18.24 -6.94 -12.12
N THR A 133 18.81 -6.12 -13.01
CA THR A 133 19.97 -6.54 -13.81
C THR A 133 21.22 -6.82 -12.97
N GLY A 134 21.38 -6.14 -11.83
CA GLY A 134 22.44 -6.41 -10.85
C GLY A 134 22.37 -7.82 -10.27
N LEU A 135 21.17 -8.27 -9.87
CA LEU A 135 20.96 -9.63 -9.38
C LEU A 135 21.30 -10.68 -10.45
N LEU A 136 20.77 -10.52 -11.68
CA LEU A 136 21.02 -11.46 -12.78
C LEU A 136 22.49 -11.57 -13.21
N ARG A 137 23.28 -10.52 -12.97
CA ARG A 137 24.72 -10.49 -13.29
C ARG A 137 25.59 -11.04 -12.16
N SER A 138 25.13 -10.91 -10.91
CA SER A 138 25.95 -11.20 -9.73
C SER A 138 25.71 -12.60 -9.16
N MET A 139 24.50 -13.15 -9.33
CA MET A 139 24.14 -14.46 -8.79
C MET A 139 24.20 -15.55 -9.87
N ASN A 140 24.53 -16.77 -9.44
CA ASN A 140 24.44 -17.96 -10.29
C ASN A 140 22.98 -18.44 -10.42
N ARG A 141 22.74 -19.42 -11.30
CA ARG A 141 21.38 -19.91 -11.61
C ARG A 141 20.66 -20.49 -10.38
N ASP A 142 21.38 -21.20 -9.53
CA ASP A 142 20.79 -21.84 -8.34
C ASP A 142 20.44 -20.81 -7.26
N GLU A 143 21.29 -19.80 -7.08
CA GLU A 143 21.03 -18.66 -6.20
C GLU A 143 19.81 -17.86 -6.67
N VAL A 144 19.75 -17.53 -7.97
CA VAL A 144 18.59 -16.85 -8.57
C VAL A 144 17.32 -17.69 -8.37
N ARG A 145 17.39 -19.00 -8.62
CA ARG A 145 16.26 -19.91 -8.44
C ARG A 145 15.78 -19.93 -6.97
N GLY A 146 16.70 -19.91 -6.01
CA GLY A 146 16.38 -19.82 -4.57
C GLY A 146 15.63 -18.53 -4.21
N VAL A 147 16.12 -17.38 -4.68
CA VAL A 147 15.46 -16.08 -4.46
C VAL A 147 14.08 -16.05 -5.11
N LEU A 148 13.96 -16.52 -6.35
CA LEU A 148 12.66 -16.58 -7.04
C LEU A 148 11.68 -17.53 -6.35
N ALA A 149 12.16 -18.65 -5.79
CA ALA A 149 11.31 -19.58 -5.06
C ALA A 149 10.70 -18.92 -3.82
N HIS A 150 11.50 -18.13 -3.09
CA HIS A 150 11.03 -17.33 -1.97
C HIS A 150 9.95 -16.31 -2.39
N GLU A 151 10.20 -15.54 -3.45
CA GLU A 151 9.25 -14.55 -3.97
C GLU A 151 7.95 -15.19 -4.47
N VAL A 152 8.04 -16.33 -5.18
CA VAL A 152 6.86 -17.07 -5.66
C VAL A 152 6.06 -17.66 -4.49
N ALA A 153 6.71 -18.12 -3.42
CA ALA A 153 6.03 -18.60 -2.23
C ALA A 153 5.15 -17.50 -1.60
N HIS A 154 5.63 -16.25 -1.57
CA HIS A 154 4.83 -15.11 -1.10
C HIS A 154 3.58 -14.84 -1.95
N ILE A 155 3.68 -15.00 -3.28
CA ILE A 155 2.52 -14.91 -4.18
C ILE A 155 1.55 -16.06 -3.90
N ALA A 156 2.07 -17.28 -3.78
CA ALA A 156 1.27 -18.48 -3.54
C ALA A 156 0.54 -18.44 -2.20
N ASN A 157 1.15 -17.88 -1.16
CA ASN A 157 0.53 -17.69 0.15
C ASN A 157 -0.46 -16.51 0.15
N GLY A 158 -0.35 -15.58 -0.80
CA GLY A 158 -1.24 -14.42 -0.90
C GLY A 158 -0.85 -13.29 0.05
N ASP A 159 0.44 -13.20 0.37
CA ASP A 159 0.95 -12.35 1.43
C ASP A 159 0.69 -10.86 1.21
N MET A 160 0.69 -10.42 -0.05
CA MET A 160 0.35 -9.05 -0.43
C MET A 160 -1.07 -8.68 0.01
N VAL A 161 -2.03 -9.59 -0.11
CA VAL A 161 -3.42 -9.36 0.32
C VAL A 161 -3.48 -9.33 1.84
N THR A 162 -2.85 -10.29 2.52
CA THR A 162 -2.81 -10.36 3.99
C THR A 162 -2.21 -9.10 4.59
N MET A 163 -1.06 -8.64 4.07
CA MET A 163 -0.41 -7.40 4.50
C MET A 163 -1.27 -6.17 4.23
N THR A 164 -1.98 -6.15 3.09
CA THR A 164 -2.93 -5.07 2.78
C THR A 164 -4.11 -5.03 3.74
N LEU A 165 -4.68 -6.19 4.09
CA LEU A 165 -5.76 -6.29 5.07
C LEU A 165 -5.30 -5.81 6.45
N LEU A 166 -4.11 -6.24 6.89
CA LEU A 166 -3.51 -5.79 8.14
C LEU A 166 -3.30 -4.28 8.12
N GLN A 167 -2.74 -3.73 7.04
CA GLN A 167 -2.56 -2.29 6.87
C GLN A 167 -3.88 -1.53 6.92
N GLY A 168 -4.93 -2.07 6.30
CA GLY A 168 -6.27 -1.49 6.33
C GLY A 168 -6.84 -1.38 7.75
N VAL A 169 -6.69 -2.45 8.55
CA VAL A 169 -7.07 -2.46 9.98
C VAL A 169 -6.26 -1.46 10.78
N VAL A 170 -4.94 -1.46 10.64
CA VAL A 170 -4.04 -0.55 11.36
C VAL A 170 -4.37 0.91 11.02
N ASN A 171 -4.53 1.23 9.73
CA ASN A 171 -4.89 2.58 9.29
C ASN A 171 -6.23 3.02 9.88
N ALA A 172 -7.26 2.16 9.83
CA ALA A 172 -8.58 2.46 10.39
C ALA A 172 -8.49 2.73 11.90
N PHE A 173 -7.74 1.91 12.63
CA PHE A 173 -7.58 2.04 14.08
C PHE A 173 -6.81 3.30 14.47
N VAL A 174 -5.70 3.59 13.78
CA VAL A 174 -4.91 4.81 13.96
C VAL A 174 -5.78 6.06 13.73
N MET A 175 -6.50 6.09 12.61
CA MET A 175 -7.41 7.18 12.25
C MET A 175 -8.53 7.39 13.28
N PHE A 176 -9.07 6.29 13.82
CA PHE A 176 -10.13 6.32 14.81
C PHE A 176 -9.64 6.89 16.14
N LEU A 177 -8.53 6.38 16.66
CA LEU A 177 -7.93 6.86 17.91
C LEU A 177 -7.49 8.32 17.82
N ALA A 178 -6.83 8.70 16.72
CA ALA A 178 -6.36 10.06 16.52
C ALA A 178 -7.52 11.07 16.55
N ARG A 179 -8.64 10.76 15.90
CA ARG A 179 -9.83 11.63 15.87
C ARG A 179 -10.54 11.70 17.22
N ILE A 180 -10.60 10.61 17.99
CA ILE A 180 -11.16 10.63 19.35
C ILE A 180 -10.34 11.52 20.27
N VAL A 181 -9.01 11.33 20.27
CA VAL A 181 -8.10 12.12 21.12
C VAL A 181 -8.10 13.58 20.69
N ALA A 182 -8.05 13.86 19.38
CA ALA A 182 -8.13 15.22 18.85
C ALA A 182 -9.43 15.92 19.26
N TYR A 183 -10.58 15.24 19.17
CA TYR A 183 -11.85 15.78 19.61
C TYR A 183 -11.82 16.16 21.09
N GLY A 184 -11.34 15.25 21.96
CA GLY A 184 -11.18 15.51 23.39
C GLY A 184 -10.32 16.74 23.68
N ILE A 185 -9.16 16.86 23.02
CA ILE A 185 -8.27 18.02 23.14
C ILE A 185 -8.97 19.31 22.68
N THR A 186 -9.60 19.29 21.51
CA THR A 186 -10.28 20.49 20.98
C THR A 186 -11.47 20.94 21.82
N GLN A 187 -12.16 20.00 22.47
CA GLN A 187 -13.28 20.31 23.35
C GLN A 187 -12.80 20.96 24.66
N LEU A 188 -11.62 20.59 25.16
CA LEU A 188 -10.99 21.24 26.32
C LEU A 188 -10.44 22.64 25.99
N MET A 189 -10.09 22.88 24.72
CA MET A 189 -9.61 24.18 24.25
C MET A 189 -10.73 25.17 23.90
N ARG A 190 -11.99 24.72 23.86
CA ARG A 190 -13.15 25.60 23.67
C ARG A 190 -13.43 26.37 24.97
N GLY A 191 -13.05 27.65 24.99
CA GLY A 191 -13.49 28.62 25.99
C GLY A 191 -14.93 29.09 25.75
N ASP A 192 -15.56 29.64 26.79
CA ASP A 192 -17.00 29.94 26.88
C ASP A 192 -17.54 31.01 25.89
N GLU A 193 -16.68 31.72 25.16
CA GLU A 193 -17.08 32.99 24.50
C GLU A 193 -16.88 33.07 22.97
N ASP A 194 -16.45 32.01 22.26
CA ASP A 194 -16.18 32.15 20.81
C ASP A 194 -16.91 31.14 19.93
N GLU A 195 -17.98 31.62 19.25
CA GLU A 195 -18.69 30.99 18.14
C GLU A 195 -17.90 31.04 16.81
N SER A 196 -16.57 31.10 16.86
CA SER A 196 -15.75 31.22 15.66
C SER A 196 -15.42 29.84 15.05
N PRO A 197 -15.44 29.66 13.70
CA PRO A 197 -15.18 28.39 13.00
C PRO A 197 -13.73 27.85 13.11
N VAL A 198 -12.93 28.38 14.04
CA VAL A 198 -11.54 28.01 14.33
C VAL A 198 -11.41 26.58 14.88
N GLY A 199 -12.49 26.03 15.46
CA GLY A 199 -12.50 24.65 15.99
C GLY A 199 -12.27 23.56 14.94
N GLY A 200 -12.68 23.78 13.69
CA GLY A 200 -12.52 22.79 12.62
C GLY A 200 -11.06 22.63 12.20
N PHE A 201 -10.35 23.74 11.97
CA PHE A 201 -8.94 23.70 11.56
C PHE A 201 -8.03 23.10 12.66
N ALA A 202 -8.23 23.51 13.91
CA ALA A 202 -7.49 22.97 15.04
C ALA A 202 -7.70 21.45 15.19
N PHE A 203 -8.93 20.97 15.04
CA PHE A 203 -9.25 19.54 15.05
C PHE A 203 -8.49 18.76 13.97
N TYR A 204 -8.50 19.23 12.73
CA TYR A 204 -7.80 18.56 11.64
C TYR A 204 -6.28 18.58 11.83
N ALA A 205 -5.72 19.70 12.28
CA ALA A 205 -4.29 19.81 12.56
C ALA A 205 -3.85 18.84 13.67
N ILE A 206 -4.59 18.81 14.79
CA ILE A 206 -4.30 17.92 15.92
C ILE A 206 -4.49 16.45 15.51
N SER A 207 -5.58 16.13 14.81
CA SER A 207 -5.83 14.77 14.30
C SER A 207 -4.69 14.30 13.40
N PHE A 208 -4.22 15.15 12.49
CA PHE A 208 -3.12 14.83 11.58
C PHE A 208 -1.82 14.53 12.33
N VAL A 209 -1.46 15.36 13.31
CA VAL A 209 -0.26 15.14 14.14
C VAL A 209 -0.39 13.82 14.93
N LEU A 210 -1.54 13.56 15.53
CA LEU A 210 -1.80 12.32 16.25
C LEU A 210 -1.77 11.09 15.33
N GLU A 211 -2.31 11.19 14.11
CA GLU A 211 -2.22 10.13 13.11
C GLU A 211 -0.76 9.80 12.79
N LEU A 212 0.09 10.81 12.56
CA LEU A 212 1.51 10.58 12.30
C LEU A 212 2.19 9.84 13.45
N VAL A 213 1.92 10.24 14.69
CA VAL A 213 2.48 9.61 15.89
C VAL A 213 1.97 8.18 16.03
N PHE A 214 0.66 7.97 15.94
CA PHE A 214 0.05 6.64 16.06
C PHE A 214 0.45 5.71 14.91
N MET A 215 0.71 6.23 13.72
CA MET A 215 1.21 5.46 12.58
C MET A 215 2.61 4.90 12.84
N ILE A 216 3.46 5.58 13.61
CA ILE A 216 4.76 5.03 14.04
C ILE A 216 4.54 3.74 14.84
N PHE A 217 3.62 3.75 15.81
CA PHE A 217 3.27 2.55 16.57
C PHE A 217 2.59 1.48 15.71
N GLY A 218 1.67 1.89 14.83
CA GLY A 218 1.03 0.99 13.86
C GLY A 218 2.06 0.28 12.96
N SER A 219 3.08 1.00 12.50
CA SER A 219 4.15 0.44 11.67
C SER A 219 4.97 -0.63 12.39
N MET A 220 5.13 -0.54 13.71
CA MET A 220 5.80 -1.58 14.51
C MET A 220 5.01 -2.90 14.49
N ILE A 221 3.68 -2.82 14.56
CA ILE A 221 2.80 -3.99 14.48
C ILE A 221 2.91 -4.64 13.10
N VAL A 222 2.81 -3.83 12.04
CA VAL A 222 2.95 -4.30 10.65
C VAL A 222 4.32 -4.93 10.41
N ALA A 223 5.40 -4.29 10.87
CA ALA A 223 6.76 -4.81 10.74
C ALA A 223 6.96 -6.13 11.50
N ARG A 224 6.40 -6.24 12.72
CA ARG A 224 6.46 -7.46 13.52
C ARG A 224 5.74 -8.63 12.85
N PHE A 225 4.60 -8.36 12.21
CA PHE A 225 3.85 -9.36 11.46
C PHE A 225 4.56 -9.73 10.15
N SER A 226 5.13 -8.75 9.42
CA SER A 226 5.94 -9.01 8.21
C SER A 226 7.06 -10.01 8.50
N ARG A 227 7.81 -9.79 9.60
CA ARG A 227 8.91 -10.66 10.04
C ARG A 227 8.49 -12.04 10.54
N TRP A 228 7.24 -12.22 10.96
CA TRP A 228 6.75 -13.53 11.40
C TRP A 228 6.39 -14.44 10.22
N ARG A 229 6.11 -13.83 9.06
CA ARG A 229 5.73 -14.49 7.82
C ARG A 229 6.95 -14.89 6.97
N GLU A 230 8.04 -14.14 7.08
CA GLU A 230 9.37 -14.47 6.52
C GLU A 230 9.99 -15.67 7.23
#